data_AF-A0A498D2V4-F1
#
_entry.id   AF-A0A498D2V4-F1
#
_cell.length_a   1.000
_cell.length_b   1.000
_cell.length_c   1.000
_cell.angle_alpha   90.00
_cell.angle_beta   90.00
_cell.angle_gamma   90.00
#
_symmetry.space_group_name_H-M   'P 1'
#
loop_
_entity.id
_entity.type
_entity.pdbx_description
1 polymer ?
#
loop_
_entity_poly.entity_id
_entity_poly.type
_entity_poly.pdbx_seq_one_letter_code
_entity_poly.pdbx_strand_id
1 'polypeptide(L)'
;MSELNTWEILQNRILYTGPTGIHSLEIKNFGAKGNWNIHISKDGQWQKVFQNGNREPMKDVGNQMNYHIAVKERFLNGKLKEKYGGTAPKIKVHAAIVIANDTVMVENESELPVLRLSSLYRYLEKEVSHVSEEWQDRIVRILEDHKKSGKPYEVQNFQANMEKLLLEAEHISKLFDLRFCWLKGMQEEFTSTAEDSMDIEIQRSSNQVEETPYLISRVGWLGILLSIPLLCIAFYAWIYRNFLGLGEGISSGDIIRRNHFGCFTASHCRLYDIPCSWIRRMG
;
A
#
# COMPACT_ATOMS: atom_id res chain seq x y z
N MET A 1 11.85 29.31 2.17
CA MET A 1 10.57 29.33 2.92
C MET A 1 10.18 27.88 3.14
N SER A 2 10.29 27.39 4.35
CA SER A 2 9.85 26.04 4.74
C SER A 2 8.38 26.12 5.13
N GLU A 3 7.50 25.42 4.42
CA GLU A 3 6.10 25.27 4.81
C GLU A 3 6.02 24.56 6.17
N LEU A 4 5.66 25.29 7.23
CA LEU A 4 5.53 24.75 8.57
C LEU A 4 4.20 23.99 8.71
N ASN A 5 4.18 22.75 8.22
CA ASN A 5 3.12 21.81 8.53
C ASN A 5 3.32 21.28 9.95
N THR A 6 2.35 21.53 10.85
CA THR A 6 2.43 21.07 12.24
C THR A 6 1.38 20.01 12.52
N TRP A 7 1.80 18.93 13.18
CA TRP A 7 0.96 17.80 13.57
C TRP A 7 0.91 17.66 15.08
N GLU A 8 -0.28 17.64 15.67
CA GLU A 8 -0.46 17.31 17.08
C GLU A 8 -1.30 16.03 17.25
N ILE A 9 -0.76 15.05 17.99
CA ILE A 9 -1.44 13.78 18.28
C ILE A 9 -2.10 13.87 19.66
N LEU A 10 -3.44 13.82 19.68
CA LEU A 10 -4.27 13.79 20.87
C LEU A 10 -5.14 12.53 20.83
N GLN A 11 -4.81 11.49 21.62
CA GLN A 11 -5.66 10.30 21.82
C GLN A 11 -6.17 9.64 20.51
N ASN A 12 -5.26 9.24 19.61
CA ASN A 12 -5.54 8.68 18.26
C ASN A 12 -6.21 9.66 17.28
N ARG A 13 -6.16 10.96 17.58
CA ARG A 13 -6.64 12.03 16.71
C ARG A 13 -5.47 12.91 16.35
N ILE A 14 -5.44 13.33 15.11
CA ILE A 14 -4.40 14.22 14.63
C ILE A 14 -5.03 15.57 14.33
N LEU A 15 -4.51 16.63 14.93
CA LEU A 15 -4.80 17.99 14.51
C LEU A 15 -3.69 18.43 13.56
N TYR A 16 -4.07 18.76 12.33
CA TYR A 16 -3.20 19.29 11.30
C TYR A 16 -3.51 20.76 11.11
N THR A 17 -2.47 21.58 11.12
CA THR A 17 -2.55 23.00 10.74
C THR A 17 -1.61 23.22 9.56
N GLY A 18 -2.16 23.70 8.45
CA GLY A 18 -1.36 24.06 7.28
C GLY A 18 -2.09 25.08 6.39
N PRO A 19 -1.55 25.34 5.18
CA PRO A 19 -2.10 26.34 4.24
C PRO A 19 -3.59 26.12 3.91
N THR A 20 -4.03 24.87 3.98
CA THR A 20 -5.39 24.42 3.69
C THR A 20 -6.31 24.44 4.90
N GLY A 21 -5.84 25.00 6.02
CA GLY A 21 -6.60 25.21 7.24
C GLY A 21 -6.33 24.21 8.34
N ILE A 22 -7.28 24.13 9.26
CA ILE A 22 -7.19 23.24 10.43
C ILE A 22 -8.04 22.01 10.19
N HIS A 23 -7.41 20.86 10.24
CA HIS A 23 -8.05 19.57 10.03
C HIS A 23 -7.93 18.72 11.29
N SER A 24 -9.05 18.15 11.75
CA SER A 24 -9.10 17.13 12.80
C SER A 24 -9.32 15.77 12.15
N LEU A 25 -8.31 14.92 12.20
CA LEU A 25 -8.33 13.58 11.63
C LEU A 25 -8.60 12.54 12.72
N GLU A 26 -9.56 11.66 12.48
CA GLU A 26 -9.84 10.48 13.32
C GLU A 26 -9.39 9.24 12.57
N ILE A 27 -8.30 8.61 13.02
CA ILE A 27 -7.79 7.42 12.35
C ILE A 27 -8.44 6.19 12.96
N LYS A 28 -9.03 5.33 12.12
CA LYS A 28 -9.66 4.06 12.51
C LYS A 28 -9.06 2.90 11.73
N ASN A 29 -8.89 1.78 12.42
CA ASN A 29 -8.43 0.52 11.86
C ASN A 29 -9.55 -0.53 12.03
N PHE A 30 -10.57 -0.46 11.18
CA PHE A 30 -11.73 -1.36 11.20
C PHE A 30 -11.50 -2.62 10.37
N GLY A 31 -12.16 -3.73 10.70
CA GLY A 31 -12.09 -4.92 9.82
C GLY A 31 -10.75 -5.65 9.81
N ALA A 32 -9.83 -5.39 10.76
CA ALA A 32 -8.55 -6.11 10.85
C ALA A 32 -8.70 -7.63 11.11
N LYS A 33 -9.88 -8.09 11.54
CA LYS A 33 -10.15 -9.51 11.86
C LYS A 33 -11.51 -10.02 11.36
N GLY A 34 -12.23 -9.27 10.51
CA GLY A 34 -13.62 -9.61 10.19
C GLY A 34 -13.96 -9.48 8.71
N ASN A 35 -14.80 -10.38 8.21
CA ASN A 35 -15.34 -10.38 6.85
C ASN A 35 -16.64 -9.56 6.78
N TRP A 36 -16.50 -8.24 6.85
CA TRP A 36 -17.61 -7.30 6.70
C TRP A 36 -17.12 -5.98 6.11
N ASN A 37 -18.03 -5.25 5.48
CA ASN A 37 -17.82 -3.91 4.92
C ASN A 37 -18.47 -2.85 5.81
N ILE A 38 -18.08 -1.59 5.63
CA ILE A 38 -18.70 -0.44 6.29
C ILE A 38 -19.65 0.21 5.30
N HIS A 39 -20.87 0.44 5.76
CA HIS A 39 -21.82 1.32 5.09
C HIS A 39 -22.18 2.46 6.03
N ILE A 40 -22.11 3.68 5.54
CA ILE A 40 -22.48 4.90 6.26
C ILE A 40 -23.61 5.53 5.49
N SER A 41 -24.81 5.50 6.06
CA SER A 41 -26.01 6.06 5.44
C SER A 41 -25.98 7.59 5.46
N LYS A 42 -26.86 8.19 4.65
CA LYS A 42 -26.99 9.65 4.52
C LYS A 42 -27.27 10.38 5.85
N ASP A 43 -27.96 9.73 6.79
CA ASP A 43 -28.23 10.26 8.13
C ASP A 43 -27.05 10.09 9.11
N GLY A 44 -25.95 9.49 8.66
CA GLY A 44 -24.73 9.28 9.43
C GLY A 44 -24.71 7.98 10.24
N GLN A 45 -25.69 7.08 10.10
CA GLN A 45 -25.64 5.79 10.80
C GLN A 45 -24.55 4.88 10.21
N TRP A 46 -23.69 4.35 11.09
CA TRP A 46 -22.65 3.40 10.71
C TRP A 46 -23.18 1.97 10.83
N GLN A 47 -22.95 1.15 9.80
CA GLN A 47 -23.40 -0.24 9.75
C GLN A 47 -22.27 -1.16 9.26
N LYS A 48 -22.18 -2.36 9.85
CA LYS A 48 -21.45 -3.48 9.26
C LYS A 48 -22.34 -4.13 8.21
N VAL A 49 -21.80 -4.39 7.04
CA VAL A 49 -22.47 -5.18 5.99
C VAL A 49 -21.71 -6.49 5.84
N PHE A 50 -22.33 -7.59 6.22
CA PHE A 50 -21.75 -8.93 6.09
C PHE A 50 -21.95 -9.50 4.69
N GLN A 51 -21.17 -10.52 4.33
CA GLN A 51 -21.26 -11.15 3.00
C GLN A 51 -22.63 -11.76 2.69
N ASN A 52 -23.40 -12.13 3.72
CA ASN A 52 -24.77 -12.63 3.57
C ASN A 52 -25.82 -11.51 3.42
N GLY A 53 -25.40 -10.24 3.34
CA GLY A 53 -26.28 -9.08 3.22
C GLY A 53 -26.84 -8.58 4.55
N ASN A 54 -26.58 -9.26 5.68
CA ASN A 54 -27.02 -8.78 6.98
C ASN A 54 -26.33 -7.45 7.32
N ARG A 55 -27.09 -6.57 7.97
CA ARG A 55 -26.62 -5.26 8.42
C ARG A 55 -26.74 -5.16 9.94
N GLU A 56 -25.65 -4.79 10.59
CA GLU A 56 -25.62 -4.56 12.04
C GLU A 56 -25.18 -3.13 12.35
N PRO A 57 -25.89 -2.41 13.23
CA PRO A 57 -25.47 -1.10 13.68
C PRO A 57 -24.09 -1.12 14.34
N MET A 58 -23.28 -0.09 14.05
CA MET A 58 -22.00 0.15 14.69
C MET A 58 -22.06 1.34 15.62
N LYS A 59 -21.04 1.46 16.47
CA LYS A 59 -20.81 2.70 17.22
C LYS A 59 -20.60 3.85 16.23
N ASP A 60 -21.38 4.91 16.42
CA ASP A 60 -21.31 6.12 15.61
C ASP A 60 -19.99 6.87 15.84
N VAL A 61 -19.12 6.80 14.84
CA VAL A 61 -17.83 7.51 14.82
C VAL A 61 -18.04 8.98 14.44
N GLY A 62 -19.06 9.27 13.62
CA GLY A 62 -19.37 10.61 13.15
C GLY A 62 -19.82 11.53 14.28
N ASN A 63 -20.73 11.07 15.13
CA ASN A 63 -21.17 11.85 16.30
C ASN A 63 -20.01 12.12 17.28
N GLN A 64 -19.15 11.11 17.51
CA GLN A 64 -17.94 11.31 18.30
C GLN A 64 -17.06 12.40 17.67
N MET A 65 -16.79 12.31 16.37
CA MET A 65 -15.99 13.30 15.65
C MET A 65 -16.59 14.72 15.76
N ASN A 66 -17.88 14.88 15.46
CA ASN A 66 -18.57 16.16 15.50
C ASN A 66 -18.51 16.81 16.88
N TYR A 67 -18.71 16.02 17.94
CA TYR A 67 -18.54 16.52 19.31
C TYR A 67 -17.13 17.06 19.55
N HIS A 68 -16.10 16.33 19.13
CA HIS A 68 -14.71 16.76 19.31
C HIS A 68 -14.36 18.01 18.49
N ILE A 69 -14.89 18.14 17.27
CA ILE A 69 -14.76 19.38 16.46
C ILE A 69 -15.37 20.54 17.23
N ALA A 70 -16.63 20.42 17.69
CA ALA A 70 -17.33 21.49 18.35
C ALA A 70 -16.60 21.97 19.61
N VAL A 71 -16.02 21.04 20.38
CA VAL A 71 -15.19 21.36 21.55
C VAL A 71 -13.91 22.08 21.14
N LYS A 72 -13.18 21.59 20.12
CA LYS A 72 -11.94 22.22 19.63
C LYS A 72 -12.20 23.61 19.07
N GLU A 73 -13.22 23.78 18.25
CA GLU A 73 -13.61 25.08 17.68
C GLU A 73 -13.99 26.07 18.78
N ARG A 74 -14.80 25.65 19.75
CA ARG A 74 -15.17 26.51 20.89
C ARG A 74 -13.96 26.93 21.70
N PHE A 75 -13.05 25.99 21.96
CA PHE A 75 -11.81 26.25 22.68
C PHE A 75 -10.91 27.25 21.93
N LEU A 76 -10.58 26.94 20.67
CA LEU A 76 -9.69 27.78 19.85
C LEU A 76 -10.26 29.18 19.66
N ASN A 77 -11.53 29.29 19.26
CA ASN A 77 -12.16 30.60 19.06
C ASN A 77 -12.31 31.37 20.38
N GLY A 78 -12.56 30.68 21.49
CA GLY A 78 -12.59 31.29 22.82
C GLY A 78 -11.23 31.91 23.17
N LYS A 79 -10.15 31.16 22.99
CA LYS A 79 -8.78 31.63 23.30
C LYS A 79 -8.28 32.71 22.35
N LEU A 80 -8.59 32.60 21.06
CA LEU A 80 -8.25 33.64 20.10
C LEU A 80 -8.99 34.95 20.40
N LYS A 81 -10.28 34.87 20.75
CA LYS A 81 -11.06 36.06 21.14
C LYS A 81 -10.58 36.67 22.45
N GLU A 82 -10.20 35.84 23.43
CA GLU A 82 -9.63 36.30 24.70
C GLU A 82 -8.31 37.07 24.48
N LYS A 83 -7.43 36.55 23.62
CA LYS A 83 -6.08 37.10 23.41
C LYS A 83 -6.02 38.25 22.40
N TYR A 84 -6.86 38.24 21.36
CA TYR A 84 -6.79 39.17 20.23
C TYR A 84 -8.09 39.95 19.97
N GLY A 85 -9.12 39.76 20.79
CA GLY A 85 -10.37 40.51 20.72
C GLY A 85 -11.13 40.31 19.39
N GLY A 86 -11.73 41.39 18.89
CA GLY A 86 -12.54 41.39 17.67
C GLY A 86 -11.76 41.25 16.36
N THR A 87 -10.42 41.25 16.42
CA THR A 87 -9.56 41.04 15.24
C THR A 87 -9.34 39.56 14.92
N ALA A 88 -9.67 38.66 15.85
CA ALA A 88 -9.51 37.23 15.67
C ALA A 88 -10.49 36.69 14.61
N PRO A 89 -9.99 35.99 13.56
CA PRO A 89 -10.86 35.31 12.63
C PRO A 89 -11.58 34.15 13.32
N LYS A 90 -12.81 33.87 12.87
CA LYS A 90 -13.52 32.67 13.29
C LYS A 90 -12.89 31.47 12.60
N ILE A 91 -12.23 30.64 13.38
CA ILE A 91 -11.58 29.42 12.93
C ILE A 91 -12.61 28.30 12.84
N LYS A 92 -12.64 27.63 11.69
CA LYS A 92 -13.36 26.38 11.48
C LYS A 92 -12.38 25.22 11.47
N VAL A 93 -12.78 24.10 12.05
CA VAL A 93 -11.99 22.86 12.04
C VAL A 93 -12.69 21.85 11.16
N HIS A 94 -12.05 21.47 10.06
CA HIS A 94 -12.55 20.49 9.12
C HIS A 94 -12.32 19.08 9.68
N ALA A 95 -13.31 18.19 9.59
CA ALA A 95 -13.12 16.80 9.98
C ALA A 95 -12.96 15.87 8.81
N ALA A 96 -12.13 14.86 9.02
CA ALA A 96 -12.11 13.67 8.18
C ALA A 96 -11.86 12.44 9.05
N ILE A 97 -12.55 11.35 8.72
CA ILE A 97 -12.28 10.02 9.28
C ILE A 97 -11.38 9.29 8.29
N VAL A 98 -10.27 8.75 8.76
CA VAL A 98 -9.30 8.05 7.92
C VAL A 98 -9.31 6.58 8.28
N ILE A 99 -9.59 5.73 7.29
CA ILE A 99 -9.50 4.28 7.42
C ILE A 99 -8.09 3.85 7.04
N ALA A 100 -7.36 3.31 8.02
CA ALA A 100 -5.91 3.07 7.91
C ALA A 100 -5.55 1.79 7.15
N ASN A 101 -6.48 0.84 7.02
CA ASN A 101 -6.27 -0.40 6.26
C ASN A 101 -7.11 -0.41 4.99
N ASP A 102 -6.81 -1.36 4.11
CA ASP A 102 -7.53 -1.60 2.87
C ASP A 102 -8.42 -2.85 2.91
N THR A 103 -8.53 -3.52 4.07
CA THR A 103 -9.24 -4.81 4.19
C THR A 103 -10.75 -4.67 4.21
N VAL A 104 -11.26 -3.52 4.66
CA VAL A 104 -12.71 -3.25 4.77
C VAL A 104 -13.15 -2.33 3.64
N MET A 105 -14.12 -2.72 2.81
CA MET A 105 -14.71 -1.77 1.84
C MET A 105 -15.59 -0.75 2.58
N VAL A 106 -15.62 0.49 2.08
CA VAL A 106 -16.37 1.59 2.69
C VAL A 106 -17.28 2.22 1.65
N GLU A 107 -18.58 2.19 1.93
CA GLU A 107 -19.61 2.95 1.21
C GLU A 107 -20.02 4.11 2.10
N ASN A 108 -19.83 5.35 1.65
CA ASN A 108 -20.13 6.56 2.41
C ASN A 108 -21.12 7.44 1.66
N GLU A 109 -22.34 7.52 2.17
CA GLU A 109 -23.39 8.41 1.68
C GLU A 109 -23.56 9.66 2.56
N SER A 110 -22.81 9.76 3.66
CA SER A 110 -22.85 10.91 4.56
C SER A 110 -22.02 12.08 4.04
N GLU A 111 -22.30 13.28 4.55
CA GLU A 111 -21.52 14.48 4.25
C GLU A 111 -20.14 14.47 4.93
N LEU A 112 -19.96 13.65 5.98
CA LEU A 112 -18.69 13.57 6.71
C LEU A 112 -17.67 12.80 5.86
N PRO A 113 -16.49 13.39 5.54
CA PRO A 113 -15.49 12.71 4.73
C PRO A 113 -14.93 11.49 5.43
N VAL A 114 -15.07 10.33 4.78
CA VAL A 114 -14.43 9.07 5.17
C VAL A 114 -13.48 8.64 4.06
N LEU A 115 -12.20 8.62 4.37
CA LEU A 115 -11.12 8.56 3.39
C LEU A 115 -10.20 7.37 3.66
N ARG A 116 -9.57 6.87 2.60
CA ARG A 116 -8.36 6.04 2.74
C ARG A 116 -7.14 6.92 2.97
N LEU A 117 -6.09 6.35 3.54
CA LEU A 117 -4.82 7.06 3.73
C LEU A 117 -4.26 7.58 2.39
N SER A 118 -4.38 6.81 1.31
CA SER A 118 -3.95 7.20 -0.04
C SER A 118 -4.68 8.43 -0.60
N SER A 119 -5.91 8.68 -0.16
CA SER A 119 -6.71 9.84 -0.59
C SER A 119 -6.58 11.04 0.36
N LEU A 120 -5.95 10.86 1.52
CA LEU A 120 -5.85 11.89 2.55
C LEU A 120 -5.11 13.13 2.04
N TYR A 121 -3.98 12.95 1.37
CA TYR A 121 -3.18 14.06 0.86
C TYR A 121 -3.99 14.96 -0.10
N ARG A 122 -4.66 14.34 -1.08
CA ARG A 122 -5.52 15.04 -2.04
C ARG A 122 -6.68 15.76 -1.36
N TYR A 123 -7.25 15.17 -0.30
CA TYR A 123 -8.29 15.82 0.48
C TYR A 123 -7.75 17.06 1.21
N LEU A 124 -6.58 16.94 1.85
CA LEU A 124 -5.93 18.03 2.55
C LEU A 124 -5.56 19.17 1.60
N GLU A 125 -5.21 18.91 0.35
CA GLU A 125 -4.90 19.94 -0.66
C GLU A 125 -6.14 20.69 -1.19
N LYS A 126 -7.30 20.02 -1.24
CA LYS A 126 -8.49 20.56 -1.90
C LYS A 126 -9.13 21.72 -1.12
N GLU A 127 -9.03 21.71 0.20
CA GLU A 127 -9.66 22.69 1.07
C GLU A 127 -8.75 23.92 1.20
N VAL A 128 -8.95 24.97 0.39
CA VAL A 128 -8.20 26.22 0.59
C VAL A 128 -8.87 27.02 1.70
N SER A 129 -8.41 26.88 2.94
CA SER A 129 -8.82 27.79 4.00
C SER A 129 -8.05 29.12 3.91
N HIS A 130 -8.71 30.23 4.21
CA HIS A 130 -8.11 31.57 4.23
C HIS A 130 -7.44 31.94 5.58
N VAL A 131 -6.94 30.96 6.35
CA VAL A 131 -6.20 31.28 7.57
C VAL A 131 -4.79 31.71 7.19
N SER A 132 -4.44 32.97 7.41
CA SER A 132 -3.09 33.46 7.13
C SER A 132 -2.04 32.73 7.97
N GLU A 133 -0.81 32.63 7.47
CA GLU A 133 0.32 32.02 8.16
C GLU A 133 0.50 32.58 9.58
N GLU A 134 0.32 33.90 9.74
CA GLU A 134 0.33 34.57 11.05
C GLU A 134 -0.70 33.98 12.02
N TRP A 135 -1.92 33.72 11.57
CA TRP A 135 -2.96 33.13 12.42
C TRP A 135 -2.68 31.65 12.70
N GLN A 136 -2.09 30.91 11.75
CA GLN A 136 -1.67 29.53 11.96
C GLN A 136 -0.64 29.45 13.09
N ASP A 137 0.39 30.30 13.08
CA ASP A 137 1.39 30.38 14.14
C ASP A 137 0.76 30.70 15.51
N ARG A 138 -0.19 31.65 15.53
CA ARG A 138 -0.90 32.01 16.76
C ARG A 138 -1.75 30.85 17.30
N ILE A 139 -2.35 30.07 16.42
CA ILE A 139 -3.12 28.86 16.78
C ILE A 139 -2.19 27.80 17.36
N VAL A 140 -1.06 27.52 16.69
CA VAL A 140 -0.06 26.54 17.16
C VAL A 140 0.40 26.90 18.58
N ARG A 141 0.74 28.16 18.82
CA ARG A 141 1.12 28.63 20.17
C ARG A 141 0.02 28.44 21.21
N ILE A 142 -1.24 28.73 20.87
CA ILE A 142 -2.37 28.51 21.80
C ILE A 142 -2.50 27.04 22.16
N LEU A 143 -2.32 26.13 21.19
CA LEU A 143 -2.38 24.69 21.41
C LEU A 143 -1.24 24.22 22.30
N GLU A 144 -0.01 24.68 22.03
CA GLU A 144 1.17 24.36 22.83
C GLU A 144 1.06 24.87 24.28
N ASP A 145 0.62 26.13 24.46
CA ASP A 145 0.43 26.76 25.77
C ASP A 145 -0.59 25.99 26.64
N HIS A 146 -1.58 25.37 26.01
CA HIS A 146 -2.67 24.65 26.69
C HIS A 146 -2.56 23.14 26.56
N LYS A 147 -1.40 22.66 26.07
CA LYS A 147 -1.11 21.24 26.04
C LYS A 147 -1.06 20.75 27.46
N LYS A 148 -2.15 20.09 27.90
CA LYS A 148 -2.10 19.32 29.14
C LYS A 148 -0.90 18.38 28.99
N SER A 149 -0.12 18.23 30.05
CA SER A 149 0.89 17.19 30.16
C SER A 149 0.18 15.83 30.12
N GLY A 150 -0.23 15.42 28.92
CA GLY A 150 -0.62 14.06 28.66
C GLY A 150 0.56 13.19 29.06
N LYS A 151 0.29 12.03 29.66
CA LYS A 151 1.29 10.96 29.69
C LYS A 151 1.85 10.90 28.27
N PRO A 152 3.17 11.05 28.07
CA PRO A 152 3.74 10.94 26.74
C PRO A 152 3.28 9.59 26.22
N TYR A 153 2.43 9.60 25.20
CA TYR A 153 2.39 8.45 24.32
C TYR A 153 3.82 8.31 23.83
N GLU A 154 4.38 7.10 23.84
CA GLU A 154 5.60 6.84 23.09
C GLU A 154 5.31 7.25 21.65
N VAL A 155 5.66 8.49 21.32
CA VAL A 155 5.79 8.94 19.96
C VAL A 155 6.99 8.17 19.49
N GLN A 156 6.76 6.96 18.99
CA GLN A 156 7.73 6.30 18.16
C GLN A 156 8.00 7.30 17.03
N ASN A 157 9.20 7.88 17.06
CA ASN A 157 9.60 8.91 16.13
C ASN A 157 9.47 8.31 14.73
N PHE A 158 8.38 8.64 14.03
CA PHE A 158 7.97 7.94 12.82
C PHE A 158 9.06 8.05 11.75
N GLN A 159 9.85 9.12 11.78
CA GLN A 159 11.00 9.35 10.92
C GLN A 159 12.19 8.45 11.28
N ALA A 160 12.51 8.30 12.57
CA ALA A 160 13.54 7.37 13.04
C ALA A 160 13.13 5.90 12.81
N ASN A 161 11.84 5.60 12.95
CA ASN A 161 11.28 4.29 12.59
C ASN A 161 11.24 4.08 11.09
N MET A 162 10.99 5.11 10.28
CA MET A 162 11.02 5.02 8.81
C MET A 162 12.44 4.78 8.32
N GLU A 163 13.43 5.49 8.85
CA GLU A 163 14.85 5.24 8.55
C GLU A 163 15.25 3.83 8.95
N LYS A 164 14.84 3.36 10.13
CA LYS A 164 15.08 1.99 10.58
C LYS A 164 14.41 0.95 9.66
N LEU A 165 13.16 1.18 9.26
CA LEU A 165 12.41 0.30 8.36
C LEU A 165 12.99 0.30 6.94
N LEU A 166 13.45 1.45 6.44
CA LEU A 166 14.16 1.57 5.16
C LEU A 166 15.50 0.84 5.19
N LEU A 167 16.24 0.94 6.30
CA LEU A 167 17.51 0.23 6.50
C LEU A 167 17.30 -1.28 6.57
N GLU A 168 16.26 -1.73 7.28
CA GLU A 168 15.86 -3.13 7.36
C GLU A 168 15.41 -3.66 5.99
N ALA A 169 14.65 -2.87 5.22
CA ALA A 169 14.22 -3.22 3.86
C ALA A 169 15.41 -3.32 2.89
N GLU A 170 16.39 -2.42 2.98
CA GLU A 170 17.61 -2.48 2.18
C GLU A 170 18.45 -3.73 2.52
N HIS A 171 18.53 -4.08 3.81
CA HIS A 171 19.23 -5.29 4.25
C HIS A 171 18.54 -6.56 3.73
N ILE A 172 17.21 -6.58 3.76
CA ILE A 172 16.40 -7.68 3.21
C ILE A 172 16.58 -7.78 1.69
N SER A 173 16.60 -6.65 0.97
CA SER A 173 16.87 -6.62 -0.48
C SER A 173 18.24 -7.23 -0.81
N LYS A 174 19.29 -6.86 -0.07
CA LYS A 174 20.63 -7.43 -0.24
C LYS A 174 20.66 -8.94 0.03
N LEU A 175 19.89 -9.42 1.01
CA LEU A 175 19.75 -10.85 1.28
C LEU A 175 19.02 -11.59 0.14
N PHE A 176 18.03 -10.96 -0.48
CA PHE A 176 17.37 -11.50 -1.67
C PHE A 176 18.31 -11.56 -2.87
N ASP A 177 19.12 -10.52 -3.11
CA ASP A 177 20.10 -10.50 -4.19
C ASP A 177 21.19 -11.57 -3.99
N LEU A 178 21.71 -11.71 -2.77
CA LEU A 178 22.66 -12.77 -2.42
C LEU A 178 22.07 -14.17 -2.62
N ARG A 179 20.79 -14.36 -2.24
CA ARG A 179 20.07 -15.61 -2.47
C ARG A 179 19.87 -15.89 -3.97
N PHE A 180 19.56 -14.86 -4.76
CA PHE A 180 19.41 -14.98 -6.21
C PHE A 180 20.73 -15.36 -6.88
N CYS A 181 21.84 -14.74 -6.47
CA CYS A 181 23.19 -15.08 -6.93
C CYS A 181 23.57 -16.51 -6.54
N TRP A 182 23.26 -16.95 -5.32
CA TRP A 182 23.52 -18.32 -4.88
C TRP A 182 22.69 -19.35 -5.65
N LEU A 183 21.39 -19.09 -5.86
CA LEU A 183 20.53 -19.95 -6.66
C LEU A 183 21.01 -20.05 -8.12
N LYS A 184 21.47 -18.93 -8.69
CA LYS A 184 22.03 -18.91 -10.05
C LYS A 184 23.33 -19.70 -10.14
N GLY A 185 24.23 -19.55 -9.17
CA GLY A 185 25.47 -20.33 -9.10
C GLY A 185 25.21 -21.84 -8.94
N MET A 186 24.25 -22.23 -8.10
CA MET A 186 23.84 -23.63 -7.97
C MET A 186 23.26 -24.18 -9.27
N GLN A 187 22.48 -23.39 -10.00
CA GLN A 187 21.90 -23.81 -11.27
C GLN A 187 23.00 -24.02 -12.32
N GLU A 188 23.98 -23.12 -12.39
CA GLU A 188 25.13 -23.22 -13.29
C GLU A 188 25.99 -24.47 -12.99
N GLU A 189 26.26 -24.76 -11.71
CA GLU A 189 27.00 -25.95 -11.27
C GLU A 189 26.25 -27.26 -11.52
N PHE A 190 24.92 -27.26 -11.34
CA PHE A 190 24.08 -28.41 -11.71
C PHE A 190 24.07 -28.65 -13.22
N THR A 191 24.01 -27.60 -14.03
CA THR A 191 24.03 -27.74 -15.50
C THR A 191 25.38 -28.24 -16.00
N SER A 192 26.50 -27.74 -15.49
CA SER A 192 27.83 -28.22 -15.92
C SER A 192 28.06 -29.68 -15.53
N THR A 193 27.66 -30.06 -14.31
CA THR A 193 27.79 -31.45 -13.85
C THR A 193 26.89 -32.40 -14.65
N ALA A 194 25.70 -31.94 -15.04
CA ALA A 194 24.80 -32.72 -15.89
C ALA A 194 25.39 -32.93 -17.29
N GLU A 195 25.92 -31.87 -17.90
CA GLU A 195 26.60 -31.93 -19.21
C GLU A 195 27.81 -32.88 -19.17
N ASP A 196 28.69 -32.74 -18.18
CA ASP A 196 29.85 -33.62 -17.99
C ASP A 196 29.43 -35.08 -17.79
N SER A 197 28.36 -35.33 -17.03
CA SER A 197 27.86 -36.69 -16.80
C SER A 197 27.27 -37.31 -18.07
N MET A 198 26.62 -36.50 -18.91
CA MET A 198 25.99 -36.96 -20.16
C MET A 198 27.06 -37.29 -21.20
N ASP A 199 28.13 -36.50 -21.28
CA ASP A 199 29.27 -36.75 -22.16
C ASP A 199 30.03 -38.04 -21.78
N ILE A 200 30.18 -38.32 -20.49
CA ILE A 200 30.76 -39.58 -19.99
C ILE A 200 29.89 -40.79 -20.36
N GLU A 201 28.55 -40.67 -20.29
CA GLU A 201 27.62 -41.74 -20.65
C GLU A 201 27.61 -41.98 -22.18
N ILE A 202 27.72 -40.93 -22.98
CA ILE A 202 27.85 -41.01 -24.45
C ILE A 202 29.18 -41.68 -24.84
N GLN A 203 30.29 -41.35 -24.15
CA GLN A 203 31.58 -42.01 -24.37
C GLN A 203 31.58 -43.49 -23.94
N ARG A 204 30.83 -43.86 -22.89
CA ARG A 204 30.69 -45.28 -22.48
C ARG A 204 29.81 -46.08 -23.43
N SER A 205 28.69 -45.51 -23.88
CA SER A 205 27.77 -46.18 -24.81
C SER A 205 28.35 -46.36 -26.21
N SER A 206 29.25 -45.48 -26.66
CA SER A 206 30.01 -45.68 -27.91
C SER A 206 31.06 -46.81 -27.83
N ASN A 207 31.48 -47.23 -26.63
CA ASN A 207 32.53 -48.24 -26.42
C ASN A 207 32.02 -49.63 -25.97
N GLN A 208 30.72 -49.81 -25.72
CA GLN A 208 30.14 -51.10 -25.38
C GLN A 208 29.01 -51.48 -26.33
N VAL A 209 29.38 -52.19 -27.40
CA VAL A 209 28.46 -53.05 -28.15
C VAL A 209 28.51 -54.42 -27.49
N GLU A 210 27.69 -54.65 -26.47
CA GLU A 210 27.22 -55.99 -26.11
C GLU A 210 26.02 -55.92 -25.16
N GLU A 211 24.99 -56.70 -25.49
CA GLU A 211 23.63 -56.65 -24.98
C GLU A 211 23.54 -57.01 -23.48
N THR A 212 22.93 -56.15 -22.64
CA THR A 212 22.40 -56.58 -21.33
C THR A 212 21.06 -55.94 -20.97
N PRO A 213 20.13 -56.66 -20.31
CA PRO A 213 18.79 -56.20 -19.99
C PRO A 213 18.70 -55.32 -18.72
N TYR A 214 19.82 -54.84 -18.18
CA TYR A 214 19.86 -54.08 -16.92
C TYR A 214 19.64 -52.56 -17.08
N LEU A 215 19.61 -52.04 -18.32
CA LEU A 215 19.47 -50.60 -18.57
C LEU A 215 18.10 -50.02 -18.20
N ILE A 216 17.03 -50.83 -18.29
CA ILE A 216 15.65 -50.35 -18.08
C ILE A 216 15.41 -49.92 -16.63
N SER A 217 16.11 -50.52 -15.65
CA SER A 217 15.92 -50.14 -14.24
C SER A 217 16.60 -48.82 -13.89
N ARG A 218 17.77 -48.52 -14.47
CA ARG A 218 18.53 -47.29 -14.16
C ARG A 218 17.89 -46.04 -14.77
N VAL A 219 17.36 -46.14 -15.99
CA VAL A 219 16.63 -45.03 -16.63
C VAL A 219 15.35 -44.69 -15.83
N GLY A 220 14.69 -45.69 -15.26
CA GLY A 220 13.53 -45.49 -14.38
C GLY A 220 13.87 -44.71 -13.10
N TRP A 221 15.00 -45.03 -12.45
CA TRP A 221 15.42 -44.31 -11.23
C TRP A 221 15.88 -42.87 -11.51
N LEU A 222 16.53 -42.61 -12.64
CA LEU A 222 16.88 -41.26 -13.09
C LEU A 222 15.63 -40.41 -13.37
N GLY A 223 14.60 -40.99 -14.00
CA GLY A 223 13.32 -40.32 -14.21
C GLY A 223 12.62 -39.94 -12.89
N ILE A 224 12.66 -40.82 -11.90
CA ILE A 224 12.09 -40.55 -10.57
C ILE A 224 12.87 -39.43 -9.86
N LEU A 225 14.20 -39.50 -9.84
CA LEU A 225 15.05 -38.49 -9.20
C LEU A 225 14.91 -37.09 -9.82
N LEU A 226 14.74 -37.00 -11.15
CA LEU A 226 14.53 -35.72 -11.85
C LEU A 226 13.10 -35.17 -11.67
N SER A 227 12.12 -36.02 -11.38
CA SER A 227 10.72 -35.59 -11.20
C SER A 227 10.45 -34.94 -9.84
N ILE A 228 11.21 -35.27 -8.80
CA ILE A 228 10.99 -34.78 -7.44
C ILE A 228 11.23 -33.25 -7.34
N PRO A 229 12.32 -32.67 -7.87
CA PRO A 229 12.52 -31.22 -7.87
C PRO A 229 11.44 -30.46 -8.64
N LEU A 230 10.99 -31.00 -9.78
CA LEU A 230 9.92 -30.40 -10.58
C LEU A 230 8.58 -30.37 -9.82
N LEU A 231 8.26 -31.44 -9.09
CA LEU A 231 7.08 -31.48 -8.22
C LEU A 231 7.19 -30.47 -7.06
N CYS A 232 8.38 -30.30 -6.48
CA CYS A 232 8.60 -29.28 -5.45
C CYS A 232 8.43 -27.86 -5.98
N ILE A 233 8.93 -27.57 -7.20
CA ILE A 233 8.76 -26.27 -7.86
C ILE A 233 7.29 -26.02 -8.19
N ALA A 234 6.58 -27.01 -8.73
CA ALA A 234 5.15 -26.91 -9.04
C ALA A 234 4.31 -26.69 -7.76
N PHE A 235 4.63 -27.39 -6.68
CA PHE A 235 3.98 -27.23 -5.38
C PHE A 235 4.25 -25.84 -4.78
N TYR A 236 5.48 -25.34 -4.88
CA TYR A 236 5.82 -23.99 -4.42
C TYR A 236 5.12 -22.91 -5.24
N ALA A 237 5.06 -23.04 -6.56
CA ALA A 237 4.31 -22.14 -7.44
C ALA A 237 2.80 -22.17 -7.15
N TRP A 238 2.25 -23.34 -6.84
CA TRP A 238 0.86 -23.49 -6.41
C TRP A 238 0.59 -22.80 -5.06
N ILE A 239 1.46 -22.98 -4.06
CA ILE A 239 1.36 -22.27 -2.78
C ILE A 239 1.44 -20.76 -3.03
N TYR A 240 2.40 -20.29 -3.82
CA TYR A 240 2.57 -18.88 -4.10
C TYR A 240 1.33 -18.29 -4.79
N ARG A 241 0.77 -18.98 -5.80
CA ARG A 241 -0.44 -18.55 -6.49
C ARG A 241 -1.67 -18.49 -5.59
N ASN A 242 -1.82 -19.41 -4.64
CA ASN A 242 -3.03 -19.52 -3.81
C ASN A 242 -2.93 -18.78 -2.46
N PHE A 243 -1.72 -18.58 -1.93
CA PHE A 243 -1.51 -17.95 -0.63
C PHE A 243 -0.86 -16.56 -0.70
N LEU A 244 -0.11 -16.26 -1.76
CA LEU A 244 0.60 -14.98 -1.92
C LEU A 244 0.16 -14.19 -3.17
N GLY A 245 -0.70 -14.78 -4.01
CA GLY A 245 -1.29 -14.18 -5.20
C GLY A 245 -2.37 -13.16 -4.87
N LEU A 246 -1.95 -11.90 -4.84
CA LEU A 246 -2.77 -10.70 -5.03
C LEU A 246 -3.80 -10.92 -6.16
N GLY A 247 -5.06 -10.56 -5.87
CA GLY A 247 -6.14 -10.62 -6.84
C GLY A 247 -5.88 -9.71 -8.03
N GLU A 248 -5.60 -10.30 -9.19
CA GLU A 248 -5.99 -9.68 -10.45
C GLU A 248 -7.51 -9.78 -10.55
N GLY A 249 -8.15 -8.73 -10.03
CA GLY A 249 -9.55 -8.44 -10.30
C GLY A 249 -9.71 -8.24 -11.80
N ILE A 250 -10.48 -9.15 -12.40
CA ILE A 250 -11.09 -9.03 -13.72
C ILE A 250 -11.72 -7.65 -13.83
N SER A 251 -11.14 -6.78 -14.66
CA SER A 251 -11.75 -5.51 -15.03
C SER A 251 -13.02 -5.83 -15.83
N SER A 252 -14.15 -5.37 -15.32
CA SER A 252 -15.42 -5.38 -16.05
C SER A 252 -15.35 -4.35 -17.16
N GLY A 253 -14.90 -4.79 -18.34
CA GLY A 253 -14.66 -3.92 -19.49
C GLY A 253 -14.65 -4.67 -20.83
N ASP A 254 -15.39 -5.77 -20.97
CA ASP A 254 -15.53 -6.48 -22.25
C ASP A 254 -16.91 -7.14 -22.39
N ILE A 255 -17.97 -6.31 -22.38
CA ILE A 255 -19.25 -6.66 -23.01
C ILE A 255 -19.70 -5.41 -23.77
N ILE A 256 -19.30 -5.31 -25.03
CA ILE A 256 -20.01 -4.71 -26.19
C ILE A 256 -18.97 -4.57 -27.31
N ARG A 257 -19.00 -5.52 -28.26
CA ARG A 257 -18.66 -5.43 -29.69
C ARG A 257 -18.15 -6.77 -30.21
N ARG A 258 -19.08 -7.65 -30.58
CA ARG A 258 -18.88 -8.58 -31.70
C ARG A 258 -19.99 -8.34 -32.70
N ASN A 259 -19.64 -7.65 -33.77
CA ASN A 259 -20.19 -7.81 -35.12
C ASN A 259 -19.44 -6.83 -36.02
N HIS A 260 -18.37 -7.29 -36.66
CA HIS A 260 -18.19 -7.13 -38.10
C HIS A 260 -16.93 -7.87 -38.55
N PHE A 261 -17.14 -8.70 -39.57
CA PHE A 261 -16.14 -9.32 -40.45
C PHE A 261 -15.18 -8.28 -41.06
N GLY A 262 -13.92 -8.67 -41.25
CA GLY A 262 -12.98 -7.96 -42.11
C GLY A 262 -11.59 -8.59 -42.13
N CYS A 263 -11.29 -9.33 -43.19
CA CYS A 263 -9.94 -9.77 -43.58
C CYS A 263 -9.01 -8.56 -43.80
N PHE A 264 -7.71 -8.67 -43.48
CA PHE A 264 -6.58 -8.64 -44.43
C PHE A 264 -5.21 -8.60 -43.71
N THR A 265 -4.38 -9.59 -44.07
CA THR A 265 -2.92 -9.65 -44.27
C THR A 265 -1.89 -9.07 -43.30
N ALA A 266 -0.89 -9.93 -43.07
CA ALA A 266 0.42 -9.72 -42.49
C ALA A 266 1.28 -8.65 -43.17
N SER A 267 2.08 -7.94 -42.37
CA SER A 267 3.46 -7.60 -42.71
C SER A 267 4.23 -6.90 -41.57
N HIS A 268 5.41 -7.45 -41.30
CA HIS A 268 6.66 -6.78 -40.92
C HIS A 268 6.94 -6.41 -39.45
N CYS A 269 7.78 -7.25 -38.84
CA CYS A 269 8.83 -6.87 -37.89
C CYS A 269 9.69 -5.72 -38.43
N ARG A 270 10.06 -4.78 -37.56
CA ARG A 270 11.42 -4.21 -37.49
C ARG A 270 11.71 -3.67 -36.10
N LEU A 271 12.85 -4.11 -35.60
CA LEU A 271 13.52 -3.72 -34.36
C LEU A 271 14.11 -2.29 -34.45
N TYR A 272 14.26 -1.69 -33.26
CA TYR A 272 15.16 -0.60 -32.82
C TYR A 272 15.40 0.61 -33.74
N ASP A 273 15.12 1.81 -33.22
CA ASP A 273 16.09 2.91 -33.18
C ASP A 273 15.65 3.99 -32.17
N ILE A 274 16.49 4.22 -31.15
CA ILE A 274 16.42 5.34 -30.21
C ILE A 274 17.46 6.37 -30.68
N PRO A 275 17.10 7.63 -30.98
CA PRO A 275 18.09 8.67 -31.15
C PRO A 275 18.35 9.38 -29.82
N CYS A 276 19.52 9.13 -29.24
CA CYS A 276 20.17 10.04 -28.31
C CYS A 276 20.49 11.36 -29.04
N SER A 277 19.75 12.41 -28.71
CA SER A 277 20.21 13.80 -28.86
C SER A 277 19.60 14.58 -27.70
N TRP A 278 20.25 15.67 -27.29
CA TRP A 278 20.01 16.47 -26.07
C TRP A 278 21.00 16.22 -24.91
N ILE A 279 22.29 16.35 -25.23
CA ILE A 279 23.29 16.90 -24.30
C ILE A 279 24.00 18.07 -24.99
N ARG A 280 23.96 19.23 -24.33
CA ARG A 280 24.69 20.50 -24.54
C ARG A 280 24.33 21.39 -25.74
N ARG A 281 23.76 22.55 -25.41
CA ARG A 281 24.50 23.82 -25.51
C ARG A 281 24.04 24.78 -24.40
N MET A 282 25.03 25.33 -23.70
CA MET A 282 24.90 26.42 -22.73
C MET A 282 24.67 27.75 -23.46
N GLY A 283 23.88 28.59 -22.80
CA GLY A 283 23.80 30.05 -22.91
C GLY A 283 23.23 30.54 -21.60
#